data_AF-A0A8T4EGS5-F1
#
_entry.id   AF-A0A8T4EGS5-F1
#
_cell.length_a   1.000
_cell.length_b   1.000
_cell.length_c   1.000
_cell.angle_alpha   90.00
_cell.angle_beta   90.00
_cell.angle_gamma   90.00
#
_symmetry.space_group_name_H-M   'P 1'
#
loop_
_entity.id
_entity.type
_entity.pdbx_description
1 polymer ?
#
loop_
_entity_poly.entity_id
_entity_poly.type
_entity_poly.pdbx_seq_one_letter_code
_entity_poly.pdbx_strand_id
1 'polypeptide(L)' 'MGKNIMISNEIYVQLQSEKRPGESFSELIRRLLNYKRVSLLDLAGTWPFSDKVTSKLEAEIAETWQTGWRE' A
#
# COMPACT_ATOMS: atom_id res chain seq x y z
N MET A 1 -5.12 -9.55 31.97
CA MET A 1 -6.11 -8.45 32.05
C MET A 1 -6.05 -7.64 30.77
N GLY A 2 -7.20 -7.37 30.15
CA GLY A 2 -7.26 -6.46 29.00
C GLY A 2 -6.99 -5.02 29.43
N LYS A 3 -6.26 -4.25 28.61
CA LYS A 3 -6.12 -2.81 28.78
C LYS A 3 -7.12 -2.14 27.84
N ASN A 4 -7.91 -1.21 28.37
CA ASN A 4 -8.87 -0.44 27.57
C ASN A 4 -8.24 0.90 27.21
N ILE A 5 -8.40 1.31 25.95
CA ILE A 5 -8.05 2.66 25.48
C ILE A 5 -9.34 3.35 25.04
N MET A 6 -9.44 4.64 25.33
CA MET A 6 -10.54 5.48 24.87
C MET A 6 -10.03 6.34 23.71
N ILE A 7 -10.79 6.42 22.63
CA ILE A 7 -10.47 7.18 21.42
C ILE A 7 -11.65 8.07 21.05
N SER A 8 -11.40 9.12 20.27
CA SER A 8 -12.49 9.94 19.74
C SER A 8 -13.33 9.14 18.74
N ASN A 9 -14.57 9.55 18.55
CA ASN A 9 -15.47 8.93 17.58
C ASN A 9 -14.92 9.03 16.14
N GLU A 10 -14.26 10.13 15.80
CA GLU A 10 -13.60 10.31 14.51
C GLU A 10 -12.57 9.21 14.24
N ILE A 11 -11.68 8.95 15.20
CA ILE A 11 -10.65 7.92 15.07
C ILE A 11 -11.30 6.53 15.01
N TYR A 12 -12.37 6.29 15.78
CA TYR A 12 -13.11 5.02 15.70
C TYR A 12 -13.65 4.76 14.29
N VAL A 13 -14.27 5.77 13.66
CA VAL A 13 -14.81 5.67 12.29
C VAL A 13 -13.70 5.41 11.27
N GLN A 14 -12.56 6.09 11.40
CA GLN A 14 -11.40 5.86 10.53
C GLN A 14 -10.84 4.43 10.68
N LEU A 15 -10.73 3.92 11.91
CA LEU A 15 -10.30 2.54 12.12
C LEU A 15 -11.32 1.54 11.58
N GLN A 16 -12.61 1.87 11.61
CA GLN A 16 -13.66 1.02 11.08
C GLN A 16 -13.60 0.94 9.53
N SER A 17 -13.30 2.04 8.84
CA SER A 17 -13.16 2.03 7.37
C SER A 17 -11.94 1.25 6.88
N GLU A 18 -10.88 1.18 7.69
CA GLU A 18 -9.65 0.43 7.38
C GLU A 18 -9.75 -1.08 7.69
N LYS A 19 -10.86 -1.52 8.29
CA LYS A 19 -11.09 -2.91 8.74
C LYS A 19 -11.42 -3.83 7.58
N ARG A 20 -10.70 -4.94 7.49
CA ARG A 20 -10.98 -5.99 6.50
C ARG A 20 -12.16 -6.87 6.94
N PRO A 21 -12.87 -7.53 6.01
CA PRO A 21 -13.93 -8.49 6.37
C PRO A 21 -13.43 -9.54 7.35
N GLY A 22 -14.11 -9.69 8.49
CA GLY A 22 -13.75 -10.65 9.53
C GLY A 22 -12.58 -10.26 10.45
N GLU A 23 -11.90 -9.14 10.19
CA GLU A 23 -10.74 -8.70 10.99
C GLU A 23 -11.19 -8.02 12.29
N SER A 24 -10.60 -8.33 13.44
CA SER A 24 -10.86 -7.63 14.72
C SER A 24 -10.11 -6.29 14.80
N PHE A 25 -10.51 -5.39 15.71
CA PHE A 25 -9.77 -4.13 15.91
C PHE A 25 -8.34 -4.37 16.43
N SER A 26 -8.14 -5.44 17.21
CA SER A 26 -6.79 -5.81 17.68
C SER A 26 -5.88 -6.23 16.53
N GLU A 27 -6.41 -6.99 15.57
CA GLU A 27 -5.68 -7.39 14.36
C GLU A 27 -5.38 -6.22 13.46
N LEU A 28 -6.35 -5.32 13.25
CA LEU A 28 -6.14 -4.09 12.50
C LEU A 28 -5.02 -3.24 13.13
N ILE A 29 -5.07 -2.98 14.43
CA ILE A 29 -4.04 -2.18 15.12
C ILE A 29 -2.68 -2.86 14.97
N ARG A 30 -2.61 -4.18 15.17
CA ARG A 30 -1.36 -4.93 14.98
C ARG A 30 -0.85 -4.82 13.54
N ARG A 31 -1.72 -4.92 12.53
CA ARG A 31 -1.38 -4.77 11.12
C ARG A 31 -0.84 -3.38 10.82
N LEU A 32 -1.49 -2.33 11.33
CA LEU A 32 -1.06 -0.95 11.14
C LEU A 32 0.28 -0.67 11.84
N LEU A 33 0.47 -1.18 13.05
CA LEU A 33 1.75 -1.04 13.78
C LEU A 33 2.88 -1.84 13.13
N ASN A 34 2.57 -3.00 12.55
CA ASN A 34 3.53 -3.85 11.85
C ASN A 34 3.71 -3.46 10.38
N TYR A 35 2.96 -2.48 9.88
CA TYR A 35 3.17 -1.94 8.54
C TYR A 35 4.51 -1.20 8.55
N LYS A 36 5.60 -1.96 8.34
CA LYS A 36 6.89 -1.38 8.01
C LYS A 36 6.64 -0.50 6.80
N ARG A 37 6.96 0.78 6.93
CA ARG A 37 7.18 1.65 5.77
C ARG A 37 8.40 1.08 5.07
N VAL A 38 8.17 0.07 4.21
CA VAL A 38 9.17 -0.38 3.26
C VAL A 38 9.49 0.86 2.45
N SER A 39 10.75 1.27 2.46
CA SER A 39 11.16 2.39 1.63
C SER A 39 10.84 2.01 0.19
N LEU A 40 10.31 2.93 -0.60
CA LEU A 40 10.15 2.67 -2.04
C LEU A 40 11.50 2.31 -2.68
N LEU A 41 12.62 2.77 -2.08
CA LEU A 41 13.97 2.39 -2.47
C LEU A 41 14.29 0.92 -2.18
N ASP A 42 13.67 0.29 -1.18
CA ASP A 42 13.86 -1.14 -0.89
C ASP A 42 13.22 -2.03 -1.97
N LEU A 43 12.35 -1.46 -2.81
CA LEU A 43 11.71 -2.11 -3.95
C LEU A 43 12.42 -1.77 -5.29
N ALA A 44 13.45 -0.93 -5.26
CA ALA A 44 14.20 -0.58 -6.47
C ALA A 44 14.93 -1.83 -7.00
N GLY A 45 14.61 -2.21 -8.24
CA GLY A 45 15.23 -3.35 -8.91
C GLY A 45 14.63 -4.73 -8.56
N THR A 46 13.59 -4.81 -7.72
CA THR A 46 12.91 -6.08 -7.41
C THR A 46 11.90 -6.50 -8.48
N TRP A 47 12.00 -5.97 -9.70
CA TRP A 47 11.03 -6.20 -10.77
C TRP A 47 11.17 -7.66 -11.26
N PRO A 48 10.17 -8.55 -11.07
CA PRO A 48 10.30 -9.98 -11.34
C PRO A 48 10.18 -10.35 -12.83
N PHE A 49 10.37 -9.37 -13.72
CA PHE A 49 10.12 -9.55 -15.14
C PHE A 49 11.42 -9.77 -15.90
N SER A 50 11.36 -10.61 -16.95
CA SER A 50 12.49 -10.77 -17.86
C SER A 50 12.85 -9.45 -18.55
N ASP A 51 14.11 -9.28 -18.95
CA ASP A 51 14.62 -8.09 -19.66
C ASP A 51 13.71 -7.65 -20.82
N LYS A 52 13.17 -8.61 -21.58
CA LYS A 52 12.26 -8.33 -22.70
C LYS A 52 10.98 -7.59 -22.28
N VAL A 53 10.41 -7.96 -21.13
CA VAL A 53 9.20 -7.33 -20.60
C VAL A 53 9.53 -5.98 -20.00
N THR A 54 10.68 -5.85 -19.33
CA THR A 54 11.18 -4.58 -18.80
C THR A 54 11.37 -3.56 -19.93
N SER A 55 12.06 -3.92 -21.02
CA SER A 55 12.28 -3.00 -22.16
C SER A 55 10.98 -2.59 -22.87
N LYS A 56 9.98 -3.48 -22.93
CA LYS A 56 8.67 -3.13 -23.50
C LYS A 56 7.96 -2.11 -22.62
N LEU A 57 7.98 -2.31 -21.30
CA LEU A 57 7.36 -1.40 -20.34
C LEU A 57 8.04 -0.03 -20.36
N GLU A 58 9.37 0.01 -20.42
CA GLU A 58 10.14 1.26 -20.54
C GLU A 58 9.79 2.04 -21.82
N ALA A 59 9.63 1.35 -22.95
CA ALA A 59 9.21 1.96 -24.20
C ALA A 59 7.78 2.53 -24.13
N GLU A 60 6.83 1.79 -23.54
CA GLU A 60 5.44 2.25 -23.37
C GLU A 60 5.37 3.46 -22.42
N ILE A 61 6.14 3.44 -21.33
CA ILE A 61 6.26 4.56 -20.40
C ILE A 61 6.84 5.78 -21.13
N ALA A 62 7.94 5.63 -21.87
CA ALA A 62 8.57 6.71 -22.62
C ALA A 62 7.63 7.32 -23.69
N GLU A 63 6.88 6.49 -24.41
CA GLU A 63 5.87 6.94 -25.38
C GLU A 63 4.75 7.73 -24.69
N THR A 64 4.29 7.27 -23.54
CA THR A 64 3.24 7.95 -22.75
C THR A 64 3.71 9.31 -22.26
N TRP A 65 4.98 9.44 -21.83
CA TRP A 65 5.54 10.74 -21.44
C TRP A 65 5.66 11.73 -22.60
N GLN A 66 5.86 11.25 -23.82
CA GLN A 66 5.95 12.11 -25.01
C GLN A 66 4.58 12.49 -25.58
N THR A 67 3.60 11.58 -25.51
CA THR A 67 2.29 11.75 -26.13
C THR A 67 1.20 12.24 -25.17
N GLY A 68 1.51 12.28 -23.87
CA GLY A 68 0.56 12.57 -22.81
C GLY A 68 -0.29 11.35 -22.44
N TRP A 69 -0.89 11.38 -21.26
CA TRP A 69 -1.84 10.34 -20.85
C TRP A 69 -3.04 10.35 -21.80
N ARG A 70 -3.27 9.22 -22.47
CA ARG A 70 -4.51 9.01 -23.23
C ARG A 70 -5.55 8.42 -22.28
N GLU A 71 -6.62 9.18 -22.06
CA GLU A 71 -7.81 8.75 -21.28
C GLU A 71 -8.56 7.59 -21.95
#